data_AF-A0A8T5KBV0-F1
#
_entry.id   AF-A0A8T5KBV0-F1
#
_cell.length_a   1.000
_cell.length_b   1.000
_cell.length_c   1.000
_cell.angle_alpha   90.00
_cell.angle_beta   90.00
_cell.angle_gamma   90.00
#
_symmetry.space_group_name_H-M   'P 1'
#
loop_
_entity.id
_entity.type
_entity.pdbx_description
1 polymer ?
#
loop_
_entity_poly.entity_id
_entity_poly.type
_entity_poly.pdbx_seq_one_letter_code
_entity_poly.pdbx_strand_id
1 'polypeptide(L)'
;MHVAVTEVAVRGMLRNLLESGPEEGAPSLEMEKDETVPDPVVVVEPPVEELPVDPNPEIGTEGVFELPPIEDPEYVPGTQGELAKAAFAVGKSIPSQNVEQFWKELDRLAGQAETWKEDETMKTQKAEHILRSRIRTMLREAANDPMSGFYNDDDDSQEDFKFSDEELADARADASAAAAAGAKKSWSDIQTSKPKRPKGKTTTAWDLASAGKLGKPDEVRSADLDLPVGERGREGSWEEIAADQGFKSPSGAKQFVDDPGRLMDRTKFLMTMYQNEPQKFQAMLSSATAAYAEALLDAGSIEPDDAEYIKNNPEHTQTLESFRVFLKKYVMKIMRKDPDIQQHIKGRKDSRAADRAARKKKKLGAMI
;
A
#
# COMPACT_ATOMS: atom_id res chain seq x y z
N MET A 1 -41.59 -24.82 -1.61
CA MET A 1 -42.02 -24.41 -2.96
C MET A 1 -41.81 -22.90 -3.18
N HIS A 2 -40.60 -22.37 -2.96
CA HIS A 2 -40.29 -20.94 -3.14
C HIS A 2 -38.90 -20.74 -3.77
N VAL A 3 -38.62 -21.49 -4.84
CA VAL A 3 -37.42 -21.30 -5.67
C VAL A 3 -37.86 -21.46 -7.14
N ALA A 4 -38.62 -20.49 -7.66
CA ALA A 4 -39.06 -20.51 -9.06
C ALA A 4 -39.47 -19.13 -9.61
N VAL A 5 -38.98 -18.01 -9.06
CA VAL A 5 -39.42 -16.67 -9.50
C VAL A 5 -38.28 -15.73 -9.90
N THR A 6 -37.01 -16.08 -9.70
CA THR A 6 -35.89 -15.16 -9.98
C THR A 6 -35.22 -15.35 -11.34
N GLU A 7 -35.57 -16.37 -12.12
CA GLU A 7 -34.90 -16.63 -13.42
C GLU A 7 -35.54 -15.91 -14.62
N VAL A 8 -36.80 -15.46 -14.49
CA VAL A 8 -37.52 -14.79 -15.59
C VAL A 8 -37.18 -13.29 -15.70
N ALA A 9 -36.73 -12.66 -14.62
CA ALA A 9 -36.43 -11.22 -14.62
C ALA A 9 -35.05 -10.87 -15.25
N VAL A 10 -34.07 -11.78 -15.22
CA VAL A 10 -32.72 -11.51 -15.74
C VAL A 10 -32.66 -11.71 -17.26
N ARG A 11 -33.53 -12.55 -17.83
CA ARG A 11 -33.56 -12.83 -19.27
C ARG A 11 -34.21 -11.72 -20.11
N GLY A 12 -34.91 -10.77 -19.48
CA GLY A 12 -35.51 -9.60 -20.14
C GLY A 12 -34.57 -8.41 -20.30
N MET A 13 -33.56 -8.25 -19.42
CA MET A 13 -32.65 -7.10 -19.46
C MET A 13 -31.53 -7.23 -20.51
N LEU A 14 -31.17 -8.46 -20.90
CA LEU A 14 -30.14 -8.70 -21.92
C LEU A 14 -30.63 -8.55 -23.37
N ARG A 15 -31.93 -8.32 -23.59
CA ARG A 15 -32.48 -8.11 -24.95
C ARG A 15 -32.42 -6.65 -25.42
N ASN A 16 -32.41 -5.68 -24.50
CA ASN A 16 -32.37 -4.25 -24.85
C ASN A 16 -30.96 -3.69 -25.12
N LEU A 17 -29.90 -4.49 -24.92
CA LEU A 17 -28.51 -4.04 -25.14
C LEU A 17 -27.95 -4.46 -26.51
N LEU A 18 -28.69 -5.24 -27.30
CA LEU A 18 -28.28 -5.62 -28.67
C LEU A 18 -29.05 -4.86 -29.77
N GLU A 19 -29.98 -3.97 -29.42
CA GLU A 19 -30.83 -3.24 -30.38
C GLU A 19 -30.51 -1.74 -30.53
N SER A 20 -29.55 -1.18 -29.77
CA SER A 20 -29.04 0.17 -30.01
C SER A 20 -27.86 0.15 -30.97
N GLY A 21 -28.17 -0.03 -32.26
CA GLY A 21 -27.21 0.19 -33.34
C GLY A 21 -26.74 1.66 -33.37
N PRO A 22 -25.53 1.93 -33.90
CA PRO A 22 -25.06 3.29 -34.10
C PRO A 22 -25.92 4.00 -35.15
N GLU A 23 -26.57 5.09 -34.77
CA GLU A 23 -27.10 6.05 -35.74
C GLU A 23 -25.94 6.72 -36.47
N GLU A 24 -25.56 6.15 -37.60
CA GLU A 24 -24.71 6.79 -38.60
C GLU A 24 -25.51 7.91 -39.30
N GLY A 25 -25.49 9.09 -38.68
CA GLY A 25 -25.86 10.34 -39.32
C GLY A 25 -24.69 10.90 -40.12
N ALA A 26 -24.37 10.29 -41.27
CA ALA A 26 -23.50 10.90 -42.27
C ALA A 26 -24.37 11.64 -43.32
N PRO A 27 -24.08 12.90 -43.65
CA PRO A 27 -24.79 13.61 -44.72
C PRO A 27 -24.40 13.06 -46.10
N SER A 28 -25.40 12.49 -46.75
CA SER A 28 -25.70 12.52 -48.19
C SER A 28 -24.56 12.92 -49.13
N LEU A 29 -23.87 11.93 -49.70
CA LEU A 29 -23.26 12.06 -51.02
C LEU A 29 -24.02 11.12 -51.96
N GLU A 30 -24.83 11.73 -52.82
CA GLU A 30 -25.52 11.08 -53.93
C GLU A 30 -24.50 10.39 -54.83
N MET A 31 -24.71 9.11 -55.16
CA MET A 31 -24.31 8.55 -56.46
C MET A 31 -25.00 7.20 -56.72
N GLU A 32 -25.96 7.27 -57.65
CA GLU A 32 -26.29 6.34 -58.73
C GLU A 32 -26.35 4.82 -58.47
N LYS A 33 -27.60 4.32 -58.55
CA LYS A 33 -28.08 3.14 -59.28
C LYS A 33 -27.01 2.16 -59.80
N ASP A 34 -27.09 0.92 -59.33
CA ASP A 34 -27.36 -0.20 -60.25
C ASP A 34 -28.01 -1.38 -59.51
N GLU A 35 -29.06 -1.92 -60.13
CA GLU A 35 -29.80 -3.12 -59.73
C GLU A 35 -28.98 -4.37 -60.07
N THR A 36 -28.81 -5.30 -59.12
CA THR A 36 -28.74 -6.74 -59.45
C THR A 36 -29.00 -7.62 -58.23
N VAL A 37 -29.79 -8.65 -58.47
CA VAL A 37 -30.48 -9.56 -57.53
C VAL A 37 -29.49 -10.46 -56.74
N PRO A 38 -29.70 -10.73 -55.44
CA PRO A 38 -28.93 -11.75 -54.72
C PRO A 38 -29.57 -13.14 -54.85
N ASP A 39 -28.82 -14.11 -55.39
CA ASP A 39 -29.14 -15.54 -55.30
C ASP A 39 -28.91 -16.07 -53.87
N PRO A 40 -29.70 -17.05 -53.39
CA PRO A 40 -29.55 -17.61 -52.05
C PRO A 40 -28.29 -18.46 -51.94
N VAL A 41 -27.36 -18.04 -51.07
CA VAL A 41 -26.16 -18.78 -50.71
C VAL A 41 -26.54 -20.06 -49.96
N VAL A 42 -26.42 -21.21 -50.64
CA VAL A 42 -26.54 -22.54 -50.03
C VAL A 42 -25.26 -22.82 -49.24
N VAL A 43 -25.36 -22.72 -47.92
CA VAL A 43 -24.29 -23.16 -46.99
C VAL A 43 -24.29 -24.69 -46.96
N VAL A 44 -23.41 -25.30 -47.76
CA VAL A 44 -23.06 -26.71 -47.65
C VAL A 44 -21.89 -26.82 -46.69
N GLU A 45 -22.15 -27.26 -45.46
CA GLU A 45 -21.09 -27.63 -44.51
C GLU A 45 -20.42 -28.93 -45.00
N PRO A 46 -19.09 -28.94 -45.25
CA PRO A 46 -18.39 -30.18 -45.55
C PRO A 46 -18.26 -31.03 -44.29
N PRO A 47 -18.46 -32.36 -44.36
CA PRO A 47 -18.21 -33.25 -43.24
C PRO A 47 -16.71 -33.24 -42.92
N VAL A 48 -16.36 -32.81 -41.70
CA VAL A 48 -14.98 -32.85 -41.19
C VAL A 48 -14.68 -34.31 -40.81
N GLU A 49 -14.02 -35.04 -41.71
CA GLU A 49 -13.34 -36.30 -41.40
C GLU A 49 -12.12 -35.99 -40.52
N GLU A 50 -12.26 -36.19 -39.21
CA GLU A 50 -11.12 -36.20 -38.29
C GLU A 50 -10.26 -37.44 -38.56
N LEU A 51 -9.18 -37.25 -39.33
CA LEU A 51 -8.12 -38.25 -39.50
C LEU A 51 -7.43 -38.50 -38.15
N PRO A 52 -7.11 -39.77 -37.81
CA PRO A 52 -6.28 -40.06 -36.65
C PRO A 52 -4.93 -39.37 -36.81
N VAL A 53 -4.62 -38.45 -35.90
CA VAL A 53 -3.31 -37.78 -35.85
C VAL A 53 -2.29 -38.83 -35.43
N ASP A 54 -1.58 -39.39 -36.39
CA ASP A 54 -0.43 -40.24 -36.11
C ASP A 54 0.57 -39.45 -35.25
N PRO A 55 1.01 -40.00 -34.10
CA PRO A 55 1.90 -39.29 -33.20
C PRO A 55 3.19 -38.96 -33.94
N ASN A 56 3.50 -37.66 -34.05
CA ASN A 56 4.67 -37.15 -34.73
C ASN A 56 5.94 -37.86 -34.21
N PRO A 57 6.65 -38.67 -35.03
CA PRO A 57 7.79 -39.47 -34.58
C PRO A 57 8.96 -38.62 -34.09
N GLU A 58 8.99 -37.32 -34.41
CA GLU A 58 9.98 -36.37 -33.89
C GLU A 58 9.83 -36.07 -32.39
N ILE A 59 8.67 -36.36 -31.79
CA ILE A 59 8.49 -36.29 -30.33
C ILE A 59 9.13 -37.51 -29.64
N GLY A 60 9.36 -38.61 -30.36
CA GLY A 60 9.98 -39.83 -29.82
C GLY A 60 11.50 -39.77 -29.69
N THR A 61 12.14 -38.79 -30.33
CA THR A 61 13.56 -38.47 -30.14
C THR A 61 13.69 -37.29 -29.18
N GLU A 62 13.12 -37.42 -27.99
CA GLU A 62 13.52 -36.60 -26.84
C GLU A 62 15.04 -36.74 -26.72
N GLY A 63 15.76 -35.70 -27.18
CA GLY A 63 17.21 -35.70 -27.24
C GLY A 63 17.75 -36.17 -25.92
N VAL A 64 18.66 -37.16 -25.96
CA VAL A 64 19.32 -37.75 -24.80
C VAL A 64 19.80 -36.60 -23.92
N PHE A 65 19.03 -36.32 -22.88
CA PHE A 65 19.26 -35.18 -22.04
C PHE A 65 20.36 -35.58 -21.10
N GLU A 66 21.59 -35.16 -21.43
CA GLU A 66 22.74 -35.39 -20.56
C GLU A 66 22.44 -34.76 -19.20
N LEU A 67 22.31 -35.62 -18.19
CA LEU A 67 22.06 -35.21 -16.82
C LEU A 67 23.32 -34.48 -16.33
N PRO A 68 23.19 -33.26 -15.79
CA PRO A 68 24.35 -32.56 -15.24
C PRO A 68 24.95 -33.37 -14.08
N PRO A 69 26.27 -33.26 -13.83
CA PRO A 69 26.97 -33.99 -12.78
C PRO A 69 26.63 -33.43 -11.39
N ILE A 70 25.43 -33.72 -10.88
CA ILE A 70 24.93 -33.21 -9.60
C ILE A 70 25.68 -33.74 -8.37
N GLU A 71 26.53 -34.76 -8.54
CA GLU A 71 27.38 -35.28 -7.47
C GLU A 71 28.64 -34.42 -7.24
N ASP A 72 28.98 -33.54 -8.19
CA ASP A 72 30.08 -32.61 -8.05
C ASP A 72 29.66 -31.40 -7.19
N PRO A 73 30.25 -31.20 -5.99
CA PRO A 73 29.92 -30.07 -5.12
C PRO A 73 30.29 -28.71 -5.73
N GLU A 74 31.15 -28.67 -6.75
CA GLU A 74 31.52 -27.43 -7.44
C GLU A 74 30.57 -27.07 -8.59
N TYR A 75 29.63 -27.96 -8.97
CA TYR A 75 28.69 -27.68 -10.04
C TYR A 75 27.63 -26.66 -9.62
N VAL A 76 27.66 -25.47 -10.23
CA VAL A 76 26.67 -24.41 -10.05
C VAL A 76 25.97 -24.13 -11.38
N PRO A 77 24.63 -24.30 -11.50
CA PRO A 77 23.92 -24.04 -12.74
C PRO A 77 23.96 -22.54 -13.08
N GLY A 78 24.40 -22.20 -14.29
CA GLY A 78 24.52 -20.80 -14.75
C GLY A 78 23.24 -20.28 -15.42
N THR A 79 22.38 -21.18 -15.91
CA THR A 79 21.14 -20.82 -16.63
C THR A 79 19.90 -21.46 -16.00
N GLN A 80 18.72 -20.89 -16.26
CA GLN A 80 17.44 -21.48 -15.81
C GLN A 80 17.22 -22.89 -16.37
N GLY A 81 17.67 -23.11 -17.62
CA GLY A 81 17.62 -24.44 -18.24
C GLY A 81 18.47 -25.44 -17.48
N GLU A 82 19.73 -25.11 -17.18
CA GLU A 82 20.65 -25.93 -16.36
C GLU A 82 20.10 -26.20 -14.96
N LEU A 83 19.49 -25.21 -14.32
CA LEU A 83 18.85 -25.37 -13.02
C LEU A 83 17.70 -26.38 -13.09
N ALA A 84 16.86 -26.33 -14.11
CA ALA A 84 15.79 -27.31 -14.30
C ALA A 84 16.36 -28.72 -14.54
N LYS A 85 17.47 -28.84 -15.29
CA LYS A 85 18.16 -30.12 -15.48
C LYS A 85 18.70 -30.68 -14.16
N ALA A 86 19.33 -29.83 -13.36
CA ALA A 86 19.89 -30.20 -12.06
C ALA A 86 18.79 -30.59 -11.07
N ALA A 87 17.70 -29.81 -11.01
CA ALA A 87 16.54 -30.12 -10.18
C ALA A 87 15.89 -31.45 -10.56
N PHE A 88 15.81 -31.76 -11.87
CA PHE A 88 15.31 -33.06 -12.34
C PHE A 88 16.25 -34.21 -11.96
N ALA A 89 17.56 -34.04 -12.10
CA ALA A 89 18.55 -35.03 -11.69
C ALA A 89 18.48 -35.31 -10.18
N VAL A 90 18.36 -34.26 -9.35
CA VAL A 90 18.15 -34.38 -7.89
C VAL A 90 16.79 -35.03 -7.59
N GLY A 91 15.76 -34.68 -8.34
CA GLY A 91 14.43 -35.29 -8.27
C GLY A 91 14.47 -36.83 -8.39
N LYS A 92 15.32 -37.35 -9.28
CA LYS A 92 15.47 -38.79 -9.52
C LYS A 92 16.18 -39.53 -8.39
N SER A 93 17.04 -38.88 -7.60
CA SER A 93 17.77 -39.55 -6.51
C SER A 93 16.96 -39.65 -5.22
N ILE A 94 15.79 -39.01 -5.15
CA ILE A 94 14.95 -38.95 -3.96
C ILE A 94 14.07 -40.21 -3.85
N PRO A 95 14.05 -40.90 -2.69
CA PRO A 95 13.14 -42.01 -2.46
C PRO A 95 11.67 -41.60 -2.62
N SER A 96 10.86 -42.49 -3.20
CA SER A 96 9.43 -42.24 -3.47
C SER A 96 8.62 -41.80 -2.23
N GLN A 97 9.03 -42.24 -1.05
CA GLN A 97 8.39 -41.89 0.23
C GLN A 97 8.58 -40.41 0.62
N ASN A 98 9.60 -39.75 0.09
CA ASN A 98 10.00 -38.39 0.48
C ASN A 98 9.70 -37.34 -0.60
N VAL A 99 9.10 -37.73 -1.74
CA VAL A 99 8.82 -36.83 -2.87
C VAL A 99 7.94 -35.65 -2.45
N GLU A 100 6.93 -35.88 -1.62
CA GLU A 100 6.05 -34.81 -1.14
C GLU A 100 6.79 -33.79 -0.24
N GLN A 101 7.65 -34.27 0.66
CA GLN A 101 8.42 -33.40 1.54
C GLN A 101 9.44 -32.57 0.74
N PHE A 102 10.12 -33.21 -0.21
CA PHE A 102 11.04 -32.51 -1.11
C PHE A 102 10.34 -31.43 -1.94
N TRP A 103 9.17 -31.73 -2.50
CA TRP A 103 8.40 -30.75 -3.25
C TRP A 103 8.03 -29.53 -2.41
N LYS A 104 7.57 -29.73 -1.16
CA LYS A 104 7.24 -28.63 -0.24
C LYS A 104 8.45 -27.76 0.08
N GLU A 105 9.63 -28.35 0.27
CA GLU A 105 10.86 -27.57 0.52
C GLU A 105 11.32 -26.82 -0.73
N LEU A 106 11.22 -27.45 -1.91
CA LEU A 106 11.57 -26.81 -3.18
C LEU A 106 10.65 -25.63 -3.50
N ASP A 107 9.35 -25.77 -3.30
CA ASP A 107 8.36 -24.70 -3.44
C ASP A 107 8.61 -23.56 -2.44
N ARG A 108 8.90 -23.90 -1.17
CA ARG A 108 9.28 -22.93 -0.13
C ARG A 108 10.53 -22.15 -0.53
N LEU A 109 11.56 -22.81 -1.07
CA LEU A 109 12.79 -22.18 -1.53
C LEU A 109 12.54 -21.29 -2.75
N ALA A 110 11.69 -21.72 -3.69
CA ALA A 110 11.30 -20.91 -4.85
C ALA A 110 10.61 -19.60 -4.41
N GLY A 111 9.70 -19.67 -3.44
CA GLY A 111 9.06 -18.49 -2.85
C GLY A 111 10.06 -17.57 -2.12
N GLN A 112 11.07 -18.13 -1.45
CA GLN A 112 12.13 -17.33 -0.82
C GLN A 112 13.04 -16.66 -1.87
N ALA A 113 13.36 -17.33 -2.97
CA ALA A 113 14.19 -16.78 -4.04
C ALA A 113 13.54 -15.57 -4.73
N GLU A 114 12.20 -15.52 -4.81
CA GLU A 114 11.49 -14.35 -5.32
C GLU A 114 11.73 -13.10 -4.44
N THR A 115 11.73 -13.29 -3.12
CA THR A 115 12.02 -12.19 -2.18
C THR A 115 13.48 -11.74 -2.17
N TRP A 116 14.44 -12.59 -2.59
CA TRP A 116 15.86 -12.21 -2.62
C TRP A 116 16.15 -11.09 -3.63
N LYS A 117 15.39 -11.02 -4.74
CA LYS A 117 15.49 -9.91 -5.69
C LYS A 117 15.04 -8.59 -5.08
N GLU A 118 14.02 -8.63 -4.23
CA GLU A 118 13.53 -7.44 -3.52
C GLU A 118 14.52 -7.02 -2.42
N ASP A 119 15.21 -7.98 -1.81
CA ASP A 119 16.08 -7.74 -0.66
C ASP A 119 17.40 -7.02 -1.03
N GLU A 120 17.93 -7.20 -2.26
CA GLU A 120 19.04 -6.37 -2.75
C GLU A 120 18.61 -4.90 -2.95
N THR A 121 17.40 -4.68 -3.44
CA THR A 121 16.83 -3.33 -3.57
C THR A 121 16.50 -2.73 -2.20
N MET A 122 16.07 -3.53 -1.22
CA MET A 122 15.87 -3.06 0.16
C MET A 122 17.18 -2.79 0.90
N LYS A 123 18.23 -3.60 0.70
CA LYS A 123 19.56 -3.37 1.29
C LYS A 123 20.17 -2.08 0.79
N THR A 124 20.06 -1.80 -0.52
CA THR A 124 20.50 -0.52 -1.10
C THR A 124 19.68 0.66 -0.59
N GLN A 125 18.35 0.53 -0.48
CA GLN A 125 17.49 1.57 0.11
C GLN A 125 17.77 1.83 1.61
N LYS A 126 18.01 0.78 2.41
CA LYS A 126 18.39 0.92 3.83
C LYS A 126 19.74 1.60 3.97
N ALA A 127 20.73 1.20 3.18
CA ALA A 127 22.05 1.85 3.16
C ALA A 127 21.95 3.34 2.76
N GLU A 128 21.16 3.65 1.73
CA GLU A 128 20.92 5.01 1.29
C GLU A 128 20.21 5.85 2.36
N HIS A 129 19.18 5.29 3.02
CA HIS A 129 18.48 5.97 4.09
C HIS A 129 19.41 6.32 5.27
N ILE A 130 20.30 5.39 5.66
CA ILE A 130 21.32 5.62 6.70
C ILE A 130 22.25 6.76 6.28
N LEU A 131 22.73 6.75 5.03
CA LEU A 131 23.58 7.81 4.46
C LEU A 131 22.87 9.17 4.47
N ARG A 132 21.63 9.24 3.97
CA ARG A 132 20.82 10.48 3.96
C ARG A 132 20.52 11.00 5.37
N SER A 133 20.35 10.10 6.34
CA SER A 133 20.17 10.48 7.74
C SER A 133 21.46 11.08 8.30
N ARG A 134 22.61 10.44 8.07
CA ARG A 134 23.91 10.92 8.53
C ARG A 134 24.30 12.26 7.91
N ILE A 135 24.06 12.45 6.61
CA ILE A 135 24.28 13.73 5.91
C ILE A 135 23.42 14.84 6.52
N ARG A 136 22.14 14.59 6.80
CA ARG A 136 21.25 15.57 7.45
C ARG A 136 21.74 15.95 8.85
N THR A 137 22.26 14.98 9.62
CA THR A 137 22.86 15.27 10.92
C THR A 137 24.10 16.14 10.78
N MET A 138 25.03 15.79 9.88
CA MET A 138 26.25 16.58 9.65
C MET A 138 25.94 18.00 9.16
N LEU A 139 24.96 18.17 8.28
CA LEU A 139 24.52 19.49 7.82
C LEU A 139 23.87 20.31 8.95
N ARG A 140 23.11 19.66 9.85
CA ARG A 140 22.53 20.34 11.00
C ARG A 140 23.59 20.72 12.04
N GLU A 141 24.59 19.87 12.26
CA GLU A 141 25.73 20.17 13.13
C GLU A 141 26.58 21.31 12.56
N ALA A 142 26.87 21.29 11.26
CA ALA A 142 27.60 22.36 10.58
C ALA A 142 26.83 23.69 10.55
N ALA A 143 25.50 23.66 10.40
CA ALA A 143 24.67 24.85 10.44
C ALA A 143 24.50 25.44 11.86
N ASN A 144 24.74 24.64 12.90
CA ASN A 144 24.68 25.06 14.29
C ASN A 144 26.07 25.40 14.86
N ASP A 145 27.09 25.59 14.02
CA ASP A 145 28.40 26.04 14.48
C ASP A 145 28.24 27.42 15.17
N PRO A 146 28.44 27.51 16.51
CA PRO A 146 28.22 28.73 17.27
C PRO A 146 29.25 29.83 16.96
N MET A 147 30.17 29.61 16.02
CA MET A 147 31.19 30.57 15.62
C MET A 147 30.76 31.60 14.55
N SER A 148 29.55 31.52 13.98
CA SER A 148 29.08 32.56 13.05
C SER A 148 28.46 33.80 13.74
N GLY A 149 28.56 33.90 15.07
CA GLY A 149 28.00 35.01 15.87
C GLY A 149 28.94 36.17 16.18
N PHE A 150 30.12 36.25 15.58
CA PHE A 150 31.16 37.22 15.97
C PHE A 150 31.18 38.55 15.19
N TYR A 151 30.13 38.87 14.43
CA TYR A 151 29.93 40.20 13.86
C TYR A 151 28.46 40.62 14.01
N ASN A 152 28.07 40.98 15.23
CA ASN A 152 27.13 42.08 15.45
C ASN A 152 27.80 43.02 16.44
N ASP A 153 28.63 43.87 15.85
CA ASP A 153 29.06 45.16 16.34
C ASP A 153 27.82 45.97 16.78
N ASP A 154 27.98 46.75 17.85
CA ASP A 154 27.14 47.87 18.27
C ASP A 154 25.68 47.57 18.68
N ASP A 155 25.41 47.51 20.00
CA ASP A 155 24.58 48.53 20.66
C ASP A 155 24.53 48.29 22.19
N ASP A 156 25.32 49.08 22.91
CA ASP A 156 25.29 49.23 24.36
C ASP A 156 23.97 49.90 24.79
N SER A 157 22.98 49.13 25.23
CA SER A 157 21.92 49.65 26.11
C SER A 157 21.32 48.59 27.02
N GLN A 158 22.00 48.39 28.15
CA GLN A 158 21.52 47.68 29.32
C GLN A 158 20.56 48.61 30.09
N GLU A 159 19.25 48.56 29.81
CA GLU A 159 18.23 49.16 30.69
C GLU A 159 17.49 48.10 31.51
N ASP A 160 17.69 48.20 32.81
CA ASP A 160 17.02 47.47 33.88
C ASP A 160 15.50 47.74 33.91
N PHE A 161 14.69 46.83 33.37
CA PHE A 161 13.24 46.86 33.59
C PHE A 161 12.87 46.13 34.90
N LYS A 162 12.84 46.87 36.01
CA LYS A 162 12.21 46.42 37.27
C LYS A 162 10.70 46.50 37.15
N PHE A 163 10.05 45.34 37.06
CA PHE A 163 8.60 45.23 37.19
C PHE A 163 8.20 45.44 38.66
N SER A 164 7.46 46.50 38.97
CA SER A 164 6.95 46.77 40.32
C SER A 164 5.68 45.94 40.61
N ASP A 165 5.62 45.33 41.78
CA ASP A 165 4.56 44.44 42.31
C ASP A 165 3.15 45.08 42.44
N GLU A 166 2.96 46.32 42.00
CA GLU A 166 1.70 47.06 42.14
C GLU A 166 0.72 46.81 40.97
N GLU A 167 1.20 46.31 39.83
CA GLU A 167 0.37 46.00 38.65
C GLU A 167 -0.32 44.62 38.72
N LEU A 168 -0.05 43.82 39.76
CA LEU A 168 -0.61 42.48 39.98
C LEU A 168 -1.87 42.46 40.87
N ALA A 169 -2.26 43.61 41.44
CA ALA A 169 -3.44 43.73 42.31
C ALA A 169 -4.74 43.98 41.52
N ASP A 170 -4.69 44.69 40.39
CA ASP A 170 -5.90 45.08 39.64
C ASP A 170 -6.50 43.92 38.82
N ALA A 171 -5.72 42.89 38.47
CA ALA A 171 -6.21 41.74 37.72
C ALA A 171 -7.11 40.78 38.52
N ARG A 172 -7.23 40.95 39.85
CA ARG A 172 -8.04 40.07 40.72
C ARG A 172 -9.46 40.58 41.01
N ALA A 173 -9.75 41.85 40.74
CA ALA A 173 -11.07 42.43 41.01
C ALA A 173 -12.10 42.12 39.89
N ASP A 174 -11.66 41.94 38.64
CA ASP A 174 -12.58 41.67 37.51
C ASP A 174 -13.06 40.21 37.41
N ALA A 175 -12.38 39.27 38.07
CA ALA A 175 -12.73 37.86 38.00
C ALA A 175 -13.95 37.46 38.87
N SER A 176 -14.32 38.27 39.88
CA SER A 176 -15.45 37.93 40.78
C SER A 176 -16.80 38.50 40.36
N ALA A 177 -16.84 39.45 39.42
CA ALA A 177 -18.10 40.01 38.90
C ALA A 177 -18.76 39.14 37.80
N ALA A 178 -17.99 38.30 37.11
CA ALA A 178 -18.48 37.46 36.02
C ALA A 178 -19.23 36.17 36.48
N ALA A 179 -19.15 35.80 37.76
CA ALA A 179 -19.74 34.56 38.27
C ALA A 179 -21.24 34.65 38.62
N ALA A 180 -21.84 35.86 38.62
CA ALA A 180 -23.22 36.08 39.05
C ALA A 180 -24.26 36.22 37.92
N ALA A 181 -23.87 36.22 36.64
CA ALA A 181 -24.76 36.55 35.51
C ALA A 181 -25.01 35.39 34.51
N GLY A 182 -24.87 34.14 34.94
CA GLY A 182 -24.95 32.96 34.07
C GLY A 182 -26.21 32.11 34.21
N ALA A 183 -27.42 32.69 34.16
CA ALA A 183 -28.66 31.93 34.12
C ALA A 183 -29.41 32.17 32.80
N LYS A 184 -29.67 31.06 32.09
CA LYS A 184 -30.53 30.90 30.89
C LYS A 184 -29.91 31.34 29.55
N LYS A 185 -29.18 30.42 28.90
CA LYS A 185 -29.09 30.39 27.43
C LYS A 185 -29.46 29.02 26.89
N SER A 186 -30.27 29.08 25.85
CA SER A 186 -30.99 28.00 25.19
C SER A 186 -30.05 27.11 24.36
N TRP A 187 -30.45 25.85 24.19
CA TRP A 187 -29.71 24.79 23.49
C TRP A 187 -29.51 25.02 21.97
N SER A 188 -30.05 26.11 21.41
CA SER A 188 -30.00 26.41 19.97
C SER A 188 -28.73 27.11 19.47
N ASP A 189 -27.85 27.61 20.36
CA ASP A 189 -26.69 28.44 19.96
C ASP A 189 -25.36 27.65 19.84
N ILE A 190 -25.39 26.32 19.88
CA ILE A 190 -24.19 25.47 19.73
C ILE A 190 -23.94 25.14 18.24
N GLN A 191 -23.77 26.16 17.41
CA GLN A 191 -23.04 26.05 16.15
C GLN A 191 -22.22 27.33 15.96
N THR A 192 -20.94 27.14 15.64
CA THR A 192 -19.91 28.17 15.36
C THR A 192 -19.08 28.68 16.56
N SER A 193 -18.11 27.88 17.00
CA SER A 193 -16.73 28.36 17.24
C SER A 193 -15.82 27.20 17.69
N LYS A 194 -14.72 26.99 16.97
CA LYS A 194 -13.68 26.00 17.30
C LYS A 194 -12.75 26.59 18.37
N PRO A 195 -12.46 25.91 19.48
CA PRO A 195 -11.45 26.38 20.43
C PRO A 195 -10.02 26.14 19.91
N LYS A 196 -9.18 27.18 19.96
CA LYS A 196 -7.72 27.16 19.78
C LYS A 196 -7.08 26.35 20.92
N ARG A 197 -6.30 25.31 20.60
CA ARG A 197 -5.46 24.58 21.57
C ARG A 197 -4.22 25.41 21.93
N PRO A 198 -3.86 25.59 23.22
CA PRO A 198 -2.60 26.21 23.60
C PRO A 198 -1.41 25.25 23.40
N LYS A 199 -0.27 25.82 23.01
CA LYS A 199 1.04 25.15 22.92
C LYS A 199 1.63 25.02 24.32
N GLY A 200 1.69 23.79 24.85
CA GLY A 200 2.41 23.46 26.08
C GLY A 200 3.67 22.65 25.78
N LYS A 201 4.81 23.16 26.23
CA LYS A 201 6.13 22.52 26.25
C LYS A 201 6.11 21.39 27.28
N THR A 202 6.64 20.21 26.95
CA THR A 202 7.01 19.19 27.95
C THR A 202 8.50 18.93 27.85
N THR A 203 9.18 19.32 28.91
CA THR A 203 10.58 19.10 29.25
C THR A 203 10.80 17.68 29.78
N THR A 204 11.92 17.08 29.37
CA THR A 204 12.86 16.20 30.10
C THR A 204 12.36 15.25 31.20
N ALA A 205 12.71 13.96 31.07
CA ALA A 205 13.55 13.23 32.03
C ALA A 205 13.58 11.73 31.71
N TRP A 206 14.66 11.23 31.11
CA TRP A 206 15.18 9.88 31.32
C TRP A 206 16.71 9.95 31.21
N ASP A 207 17.32 10.39 32.32
CA ASP A 207 18.69 10.06 32.65
C ASP A 207 18.74 8.56 33.00
N LEU A 208 19.45 7.76 32.22
CA LEU A 208 20.10 6.56 32.76
C LEU A 208 21.54 6.53 32.27
N ALA A 209 22.41 6.84 33.23
CA ALA A 209 23.86 6.83 33.10
C ALA A 209 24.40 5.42 32.84
N SER A 210 25.31 5.35 31.87
CA SER A 210 26.67 4.84 32.00
C SER A 210 26.98 3.93 33.20
N ALA A 211 27.19 2.64 32.94
CA ALA A 211 28.16 1.83 33.68
C ALA A 211 28.73 0.76 32.75
N GLY A 212 30.02 0.93 32.41
CA GLY A 212 30.74 0.02 31.53
C GLY A 212 31.09 -1.31 32.18
N LYS A 213 31.33 -2.31 31.33
CA LYS A 213 32.24 -3.43 31.59
C LYS A 213 32.76 -3.94 30.24
N LEU A 214 34.00 -3.58 29.92
CA LEU A 214 34.81 -4.24 28.91
C LEU A 214 35.10 -5.67 29.40
N GLY A 215 34.46 -6.65 28.77
CA GLY A 215 34.82 -8.07 28.85
C GLY A 215 35.82 -8.43 27.76
N LYS A 216 36.79 -9.27 28.12
CA LYS A 216 37.94 -9.69 27.30
C LYS A 216 37.53 -10.52 26.08
N PRO A 217 38.32 -10.55 24.99
CA PRO A 217 38.11 -11.45 23.87
C PRO A 217 38.65 -12.86 24.21
N ASP A 218 37.76 -13.74 24.66
CA ASP A 218 38.06 -15.17 24.76
C ASP A 218 37.60 -15.88 23.47
N GLU A 219 38.59 -16.40 22.75
CA GLU A 219 38.62 -17.74 22.15
C GLU A 219 37.35 -18.20 21.39
N VAL A 220 37.36 -17.94 20.08
CA VAL A 220 36.35 -18.44 19.13
C VAL A 220 36.52 -19.95 18.96
N ARG A 221 35.91 -20.72 19.88
CA ARG A 221 35.56 -22.12 19.66
C ARG A 221 34.34 -22.14 18.73
N SER A 222 34.54 -22.66 17.53
CA SER A 222 33.50 -23.03 16.57
C SER A 222 32.59 -24.10 17.18
N ALA A 223 31.64 -23.65 18.00
CA ALA A 223 30.52 -24.44 18.46
C ALA A 223 29.43 -24.37 17.39
N ASP A 224 29.10 -25.55 16.89
CA ASP A 224 27.94 -25.90 16.10
C ASP A 224 26.74 -24.98 16.32
N LEU A 225 26.34 -24.30 15.24
CA LEU A 225 25.08 -23.57 15.11
C LEU A 225 23.92 -24.57 15.02
N ASP A 226 23.67 -25.29 16.11
CA ASP A 226 22.40 -25.96 16.37
C ASP A 226 21.35 -24.89 16.67
N LEU A 227 20.86 -24.24 15.61
CA LEU A 227 19.68 -23.39 15.70
C LEU A 227 18.49 -24.28 16.10
N PRO A 228 17.83 -24.02 17.25
CA PRO A 228 16.73 -24.84 17.71
C PRO A 228 15.61 -24.86 16.66
N VAL A 229 15.18 -26.07 16.29
CA VAL A 229 14.16 -26.38 15.26
C VAL A 229 12.75 -25.83 15.61
N GLY A 230 12.63 -24.96 16.62
CA GLY A 230 11.36 -24.37 17.08
C GLY A 230 11.12 -22.90 16.69
N GLU A 231 12.03 -22.20 16.01
CA GLU A 231 11.84 -20.76 15.70
C GLU A 231 11.34 -20.44 14.29
N ARG A 232 11.16 -21.46 13.43
CA ARG A 232 10.50 -21.31 12.12
C ARG A 232 8.98 -21.27 12.30
N GLY A 233 8.48 -20.11 12.73
CA GLY A 233 7.05 -19.90 12.97
C GLY A 233 6.73 -18.82 14.01
N ARG A 234 7.73 -18.11 14.56
CA ARG A 234 7.44 -16.83 15.20
C ARG A 234 6.99 -15.87 14.10
N GLU A 235 5.68 -15.82 13.87
CA GLU A 235 5.05 -14.64 13.29
C GLU A 235 5.66 -13.45 14.02
N GLY A 236 6.40 -12.60 13.30
CA GLY A 236 7.06 -11.44 13.87
C GLY A 236 6.08 -10.73 14.77
N SER A 237 6.48 -10.43 16.00
CA SER A 237 5.56 -9.88 16.98
C SER A 237 4.86 -8.65 16.38
N TRP A 238 3.61 -8.40 16.73
CA TRP A 238 2.90 -7.22 16.20
C TRP A 238 3.64 -5.90 16.46
N GLU A 239 4.55 -5.89 17.44
CA GLU A 239 5.48 -4.81 17.75
C GLU A 239 6.57 -4.64 16.68
N GLU A 240 7.11 -5.75 16.18
CA GLU A 240 8.11 -5.79 15.11
C GLU A 240 7.51 -5.34 13.78
N ILE A 241 6.33 -5.86 13.43
CA ILE A 241 5.58 -5.40 12.23
C ILE A 241 5.21 -3.92 12.36
N ALA A 242 4.86 -3.46 13.56
CA ALA A 242 4.56 -2.05 13.79
C ALA A 242 5.80 -1.16 13.63
N ALA A 243 6.94 -1.57 14.17
CA ALA A 243 8.20 -0.84 14.04
C ALA A 243 8.65 -0.76 12.58
N ASP A 244 8.60 -1.89 11.87
CA ASP A 244 9.03 -2.00 10.47
C ASP A 244 8.15 -1.17 9.53
N GLN A 245 6.83 -1.20 9.72
CA GLN A 245 5.86 -0.46 8.90
C GLN A 245 5.60 0.97 9.40
N GLY A 246 6.30 1.42 10.45
CA GLY A 246 6.14 2.76 11.03
C GLY A 246 4.78 3.02 11.69
N PHE A 247 4.08 1.98 12.15
CA PHE A 247 2.88 2.13 12.97
C PHE A 247 3.25 2.54 14.40
N LYS A 248 2.52 3.52 14.96
CA LYS A 248 2.70 3.96 16.35
C LYS A 248 2.36 2.91 17.41
N SER A 249 1.68 1.82 17.05
CA SER A 249 1.30 0.76 17.99
C SER A 249 1.05 -0.58 17.30
N PRO A 250 1.20 -1.70 18.04
CA PRO A 250 0.90 -3.06 17.56
C PRO A 250 -0.55 -3.22 17.11
N SER A 251 -1.49 -2.52 17.77
CA SER A 251 -2.90 -2.52 17.35
C SER A 251 -3.12 -1.87 15.98
N GLY A 252 -2.26 -0.93 15.58
CA GLY A 252 -2.30 -0.32 14.25
C GLY A 252 -1.82 -1.27 13.17
N ALA A 253 -0.71 -1.98 13.43
CA ALA A 253 -0.22 -3.05 12.56
C ALA A 253 -1.23 -4.19 12.44
N LYS A 254 -1.82 -4.61 13.56
CA LYS A 254 -2.88 -5.61 13.57
C LYS A 254 -4.09 -5.19 12.75
N GLN A 255 -4.57 -3.94 12.87
CA GLN A 255 -5.65 -3.45 12.00
C GLN A 255 -5.25 -3.33 10.54
N PHE A 256 -3.98 -3.16 10.22
CA PHE A 256 -3.51 -3.12 8.85
C PHE A 256 -3.53 -4.52 8.22
N VAL A 257 -3.08 -5.53 8.97
CA VAL A 257 -3.03 -6.94 8.54
C VAL A 257 -4.40 -7.62 8.63
N ASP A 258 -5.16 -7.41 9.71
CA ASP A 258 -6.50 -7.99 9.94
C ASP A 258 -7.61 -7.33 9.11
N ASP A 259 -7.33 -6.21 8.44
CA ASP A 259 -8.29 -5.52 7.59
C ASP A 259 -7.87 -5.61 6.10
N PRO A 260 -7.56 -6.83 5.56
CA PRO A 260 -7.20 -7.01 4.14
C PRO A 260 -8.33 -6.54 3.23
N GLY A 261 -9.55 -6.48 3.76
CA GLY A 261 -10.69 -5.86 3.11
C GLY A 261 -10.45 -4.41 2.69
N ARG A 262 -9.64 -3.60 3.38
CA ARG A 262 -9.36 -2.22 2.92
C ARG A 262 -8.44 -2.18 1.71
N LEU A 263 -7.46 -3.09 1.66
CA LEU A 263 -6.58 -3.22 0.51
C LEU A 263 -7.37 -3.75 -0.68
N MET A 264 -8.12 -4.82 -0.48
CA MET A 264 -8.96 -5.43 -1.52
C MET A 264 -10.04 -4.49 -2.03
N ASP A 265 -10.69 -3.70 -1.16
CA ASP A 265 -11.64 -2.68 -1.61
C ASP A 265 -10.99 -1.63 -2.50
N ARG A 266 -9.75 -1.22 -2.17
CA ARG A 266 -9.02 -0.26 -3.00
C ARG A 266 -8.66 -0.89 -4.34
N THR A 267 -8.13 -2.11 -4.33
CA THR A 267 -7.77 -2.83 -5.56
C THR A 267 -9.00 -3.04 -6.43
N LYS A 268 -10.12 -3.51 -5.86
CA LYS A 268 -11.39 -3.66 -6.56
C LYS A 268 -11.88 -2.34 -7.13
N PHE A 269 -11.90 -1.27 -6.33
CA PHE A 269 -12.29 0.05 -6.82
C PHE A 269 -11.45 0.52 -8.00
N LEU A 270 -10.12 0.41 -7.91
CA LEU A 270 -9.22 0.81 -8.98
C LEU A 270 -9.40 -0.08 -10.22
N MET A 271 -9.56 -1.40 -10.05
CA MET A 271 -9.82 -2.32 -11.16
C MET A 271 -11.16 -2.06 -11.83
N THR A 272 -12.24 -1.88 -11.06
CA THR A 272 -13.57 -1.55 -11.58
C THR A 272 -13.57 -0.21 -12.29
N MET A 273 -12.92 0.81 -11.72
CA MET A 273 -12.79 2.12 -12.38
C MET A 273 -11.97 2.01 -13.66
N TYR A 274 -10.88 1.25 -13.67
CA TYR A 274 -10.03 1.06 -14.85
C TYR A 274 -10.75 0.29 -15.97
N GLN A 275 -11.48 -0.77 -15.63
CA GLN A 275 -12.17 -1.63 -16.58
C GLN A 275 -13.44 -0.98 -17.14
N ASN A 276 -14.24 -0.34 -16.29
CA ASN A 276 -15.55 0.19 -16.68
C ASN A 276 -15.48 1.65 -17.14
N GLU A 277 -14.58 2.46 -16.57
CA GLU A 277 -14.56 3.92 -16.74
C GLU A 277 -13.12 4.44 -16.93
N PRO A 278 -12.39 4.02 -17.97
CA PRO A 278 -10.97 4.37 -18.16
C PRO A 278 -10.74 5.89 -18.24
N GLN A 279 -11.69 6.63 -18.80
CA GLN A 279 -11.64 8.10 -18.84
C GLN A 279 -11.68 8.72 -17.44
N LYS A 280 -12.50 8.18 -16.54
CA LYS A 280 -12.60 8.65 -15.15
C LYS A 280 -11.34 8.29 -14.36
N PHE A 281 -10.74 7.13 -14.65
CA PHE A 281 -9.45 6.76 -14.09
C PHE A 281 -8.36 7.75 -14.50
N GLN A 282 -8.27 8.11 -15.79
CA GLN A 282 -7.32 9.11 -16.27
C GLN A 282 -7.60 10.50 -15.69
N ALA A 283 -8.87 10.92 -15.61
CA ALA A 283 -9.25 12.17 -14.97
C ALA A 283 -8.88 12.21 -13.48
N MET A 284 -9.02 11.08 -12.77
CA MET A 284 -8.57 10.94 -11.38
C MET A 284 -7.06 11.12 -11.27
N LEU A 285 -6.27 10.48 -12.15
CA LEU A 285 -4.81 10.62 -12.15
C LEU A 285 -4.38 12.06 -12.45
N SER A 286 -4.94 12.69 -13.48
CA SER A 286 -4.67 14.10 -13.82
C SER A 286 -5.01 15.03 -12.65
N SER A 287 -6.18 14.83 -12.03
CA SER A 287 -6.60 15.58 -10.84
C SER A 287 -5.67 15.34 -9.64
N ALA A 288 -5.19 14.10 -9.45
CA ALA A 288 -4.22 13.77 -8.40
C ALA A 288 -2.86 14.45 -8.64
N THR A 289 -2.38 14.48 -9.89
CA THR A 289 -1.15 15.16 -10.28
C THR A 289 -1.23 16.67 -10.01
N ALA A 290 -2.34 17.31 -10.40
CA ALA A 290 -2.57 18.73 -10.12
C ALA A 290 -2.60 19.03 -8.62
N ALA A 291 -3.32 18.22 -7.84
CA ALA A 291 -3.39 18.37 -6.38
C ALA A 291 -2.05 18.08 -5.69
N TYR A 292 -1.22 17.21 -6.27
CA TYR A 292 0.13 16.92 -5.77
C TYR A 292 1.06 18.12 -6.00
N ALA A 293 1.05 18.71 -7.20
CA ALA A 293 1.82 19.91 -7.51
C ALA A 293 1.45 21.08 -6.58
N GLU A 294 0.15 21.31 -6.36
CA GLU A 294 -0.35 22.33 -5.44
C GLU A 294 0.10 22.06 -4.00
N ALA A 295 0.03 20.80 -3.52
CA ALA A 295 0.49 20.46 -2.18
C ALA A 295 2.01 20.65 -1.99
N LEU A 296 2.81 20.46 -3.03
CA LEU A 296 4.25 20.73 -3.00
C LEU A 296 4.56 22.23 -3.00
N LEU A 297 3.79 23.01 -3.78
CA LEU A 297 3.89 24.46 -3.83
C LEU A 297 3.51 25.09 -2.48
N ASP A 298 2.40 24.64 -1.88
CA ASP A 298 1.96 25.06 -0.54
C ASP A 298 2.99 24.73 0.55
N ALA A 299 3.72 23.63 0.38
CA ALA A 299 4.79 23.23 1.28
C ALA A 299 6.08 24.04 1.08
N GLY A 300 6.17 24.86 0.03
CA GLY A 300 7.40 25.55 -0.38
C GLY A 300 8.53 24.60 -0.79
N SER A 301 8.19 23.40 -1.25
CA SER A 301 9.18 22.38 -1.65
C SER A 301 9.64 22.53 -3.10
N ILE A 302 8.88 23.24 -3.92
CA ILE A 302 9.12 23.46 -5.36
C ILE A 302 8.72 24.88 -5.75
N GLU A 303 9.23 25.35 -6.89
CA GLU A 303 8.88 26.65 -7.46
C GLU A 303 7.58 26.58 -8.30
N PRO A 304 6.91 27.71 -8.59
CA PRO A 304 5.70 27.73 -9.44
C PRO A 304 5.92 27.10 -10.82
N ASP A 305 7.09 27.31 -11.43
CA ASP A 305 7.45 26.77 -12.75
C ASP A 305 7.57 25.23 -12.72
N ASP A 306 8.15 24.68 -11.65
CA ASP A 306 8.20 23.23 -11.42
C ASP A 306 6.79 22.64 -11.25
N ALA A 307 5.91 23.36 -10.56
CA ALA A 307 4.54 22.93 -10.35
C ALA A 307 3.77 22.88 -11.70
N GLU A 308 4.03 23.80 -12.62
CA GLU A 308 3.50 23.76 -13.98
C GLU A 308 4.09 22.61 -14.80
N TYR A 309 5.40 22.37 -14.68
CA TYR A 309 6.06 21.22 -15.32
C TYR A 309 5.45 19.88 -14.87
N ILE A 310 5.23 19.70 -13.56
CA ILE A 310 4.60 18.49 -12.99
C ILE A 310 3.18 18.30 -13.52
N LYS A 311 2.41 19.39 -13.66
CA LYS A 311 1.04 19.35 -14.22
C LYS A 311 1.04 18.95 -15.70
N ASN A 312 1.99 19.46 -16.47
CA ASN A 312 2.08 19.19 -17.91
C ASN A 312 2.70 17.82 -18.23
N ASN A 313 3.43 17.22 -17.30
CA ASN A 313 4.12 15.93 -17.49
C ASN A 313 3.68 14.88 -16.45
N PRO A 314 2.44 14.37 -16.55
CA PRO A 314 1.91 13.41 -15.58
C PRO A 314 2.68 12.08 -15.58
N GLU A 315 3.24 11.66 -16.72
CA GLU A 315 4.00 10.39 -16.82
C GLU A 315 5.24 10.39 -15.92
N HIS A 316 6.02 11.47 -15.94
CA HIS A 316 7.18 11.63 -15.07
C HIS A 316 6.77 11.67 -13.60
N THR A 317 5.70 12.40 -13.29
CA THR A 317 5.18 12.51 -11.91
C THR A 317 4.73 11.16 -11.34
N GLN A 318 4.13 10.30 -12.16
CA GLN A 318 3.66 8.98 -11.75
C GLN A 318 4.79 8.02 -11.34
N THR A 319 6.00 8.24 -11.84
CA THR A 319 7.18 7.45 -11.45
C THR A 319 7.73 7.81 -10.07
N LEU A 320 7.37 8.98 -9.53
CA LEU A 320 7.90 9.46 -8.25
C LEU A 320 7.28 8.70 -7.06
N GLU A 321 8.14 8.23 -6.15
CA GLU A 321 7.69 7.48 -4.96
C GLU A 321 6.84 8.34 -4.02
N SER A 322 7.20 9.63 -3.87
CA SER A 322 6.42 10.60 -3.10
C SER A 322 5.01 10.79 -3.68
N PHE A 323 4.87 10.76 -5.02
CA PHE A 323 3.57 10.80 -5.67
C PHE A 323 2.76 9.54 -5.40
N ARG A 324 3.36 8.34 -5.40
CA ARG A 324 2.65 7.09 -5.06
C ARG A 324 2.06 7.11 -3.65
N VAL A 325 2.82 7.61 -2.68
CA VAL A 325 2.36 7.80 -1.30
C VAL A 325 1.21 8.81 -1.23
N PHE A 326 1.30 9.91 -1.99
CA PHE A 326 0.24 10.91 -2.10
C PHE A 326 -1.02 10.33 -2.75
N LEU A 327 -0.88 9.67 -3.90
CA LEU A 327 -1.95 9.05 -4.68
C LEU A 327 -2.73 8.05 -3.82
N LYS A 328 -2.05 7.24 -3.01
CA LYS A 328 -2.69 6.34 -2.04
C LYS A 328 -3.65 7.07 -1.09
N LYS A 329 -3.25 8.24 -0.57
CA LYS A 329 -4.10 9.08 0.29
C LYS A 329 -5.22 9.75 -0.51
N TYR A 330 -4.92 10.18 -1.73
CA TYR A 330 -5.86 10.83 -2.64
C TYR A 330 -7.00 9.90 -3.06
N VAL A 331 -6.67 8.69 -3.52
CA VAL A 331 -7.62 7.61 -3.86
C VAL A 331 -8.50 7.31 -2.65
N MET A 332 -7.95 7.20 -1.44
CA MET A 332 -8.75 6.99 -0.23
C MET A 332 -9.73 8.13 0.05
N LYS A 333 -9.39 9.37 -0.30
CA LYS A 333 -10.28 10.54 -0.15
C LYS A 333 -11.43 10.47 -1.17
N ILE A 334 -11.15 10.04 -2.40
CA ILE A 334 -12.15 9.86 -3.46
C ILE A 334 -13.06 8.68 -3.14
N MET A 335 -12.51 7.53 -2.77
CA MET A 335 -13.27 6.34 -2.37
C MET A 335 -14.25 6.63 -1.24
N ARG A 336 -13.88 7.52 -0.30
CA ARG A 336 -14.78 7.95 0.78
C ARG A 336 -15.92 8.84 0.30
N LYS A 337 -15.85 9.44 -0.88
CA LYS A 337 -16.93 10.23 -1.47
C LYS A 337 -17.84 9.40 -2.37
N ASP A 338 -17.36 8.26 -2.85
CA ASP A 338 -18.11 7.36 -3.71
C ASP A 338 -19.25 6.66 -2.93
N PRO A 339 -20.52 6.79 -3.37
CA PRO A 339 -21.66 6.24 -2.64
C PRO A 339 -21.65 4.71 -2.60
N ASP A 340 -21.18 4.03 -3.64
CA ASP A 340 -21.22 2.56 -3.72
C ASP A 340 -20.21 1.95 -2.74
N ILE A 341 -19.02 2.55 -2.66
CA ILE A 341 -18.02 2.16 -1.67
C ILE A 341 -18.50 2.50 -0.26
N GLN A 342 -19.16 3.64 -0.06
CA GLN A 342 -19.72 3.96 1.25
C GLN A 342 -20.75 2.93 1.70
N GLN A 343 -21.63 2.48 0.81
CA GLN A 343 -22.59 1.41 1.09
C GLN A 343 -21.87 0.11 1.45
N HIS A 344 -20.85 -0.27 0.69
CA HIS A 344 -20.05 -1.47 0.98
C HIS A 344 -19.34 -1.38 2.35
N ILE A 345 -18.69 -0.26 2.64
CA ILE A 345 -18.01 -0.01 3.92
C ILE A 345 -19.02 -0.05 5.08
N LYS A 346 -20.21 0.55 4.89
CA LYS A 346 -21.27 0.53 5.90
C LYS A 346 -21.74 -0.90 6.16
N GLY A 347 -22.00 -1.69 5.12
CA GLY A 347 -22.37 -3.10 5.26
C GLY A 347 -21.35 -3.92 6.05
N ARG A 348 -20.05 -3.71 5.83
CA ARG A 348 -18.99 -4.39 6.61
C ARG A 348 -18.89 -3.92 8.05
N LYS A 349 -19.17 -2.64 8.33
CA LYS A 349 -19.24 -2.14 9.70
C LYS A 349 -20.40 -2.77 10.45
N ASP A 350 -21.56 -2.86 9.79
CA ASP A 350 -22.77 -3.44 10.36
C ASP A 350 -22.59 -4.95 10.62
N SER A 351 -21.97 -5.68 9.69
CA SER A 351 -21.65 -7.11 9.91
C SER A 351 -20.67 -7.32 11.07
N ARG A 352 -19.61 -6.51 11.17
CA ARG A 352 -18.67 -6.57 12.30
C ARG A 352 -19.34 -6.20 13.62
N ALA A 353 -20.28 -5.26 13.61
CA ALA A 353 -21.04 -4.89 14.80
C ALA A 353 -21.95 -6.05 15.23
N ALA A 354 -22.62 -6.70 14.28
CA ALA A 354 -23.43 -7.90 14.52
C ALA A 354 -22.59 -9.07 15.09
N ASP A 355 -21.42 -9.34 14.52
CA ASP A 355 -20.50 -10.38 15.01
C ASP A 355 -20.02 -10.10 16.44
N ARG A 356 -19.68 -8.85 16.73
CA ARG A 356 -19.29 -8.44 18.10
C ARG A 356 -20.44 -8.60 19.08
N ALA A 357 -21.67 -8.24 18.68
CA ALA A 357 -22.87 -8.43 19.50
C ALA A 357 -23.13 -9.93 19.74
N ALA A 358 -23.00 -10.77 18.72
CA ALA A 358 -23.16 -12.22 18.83
C ALA A 358 -22.11 -12.84 19.76
N ARG A 359 -20.84 -12.45 19.64
CA ARG A 359 -19.76 -12.90 20.55
C ARG A 359 -20.01 -12.47 21.99
N LYS A 360 -20.48 -11.24 22.21
CA LYS A 360 -20.82 -10.74 23.55
C LYS A 360 -21.98 -11.54 24.16
N LYS A 361 -23.04 -11.83 23.38
CA LYS A 361 -24.17 -12.65 23.81
C LYS A 361 -23.74 -14.07 24.15
N LYS A 362 -22.89 -14.70 23.32
CA LYS A 362 -22.32 -16.04 23.58
C LYS A 362 -21.48 -16.07 24.86
N LYS A 363 -20.67 -15.04 25.11
CA LYS A 363 -19.87 -14.93 26.34
C LYS A 363 -20.73 -14.77 27.59
N LEU A 364 -21.81 -13.98 27.50
CA LEU A 364 -22.73 -13.78 28.63
C LEU A 364 -23.50 -15.07 28.96
N GLY A 365 -23.95 -15.79 27.93
CA GLY A 365 -24.66 -17.06 28.10
C GLY A 365 -23.77 -18.22 28.59
N ALA A 366 -22.44 -18.09 28.54
CA ALA A 366 -21.51 -19.08 29.11
C ALA A 366 -21.15 -18.79 30.58
N MET A 367 -21.56 -17.64 31.12
CA MET A 367 -21.33 -17.25 32.51
C MET A 367 -22.54 -17.51 33.42
N ILE A 368 -23.72 -17.74 32.82
CA ILE A 368 -24.95 -18.18 33.48
C ILE A 368 -24.97 -19.70 33.37
#